data_AF-A0A9Q1MQE0-F1
#
_entry.id   AF-A0A9Q1MQE0-F1
#
_cell.length_a   1.000
_cell.length_b   1.000
_cell.length_c   1.000
_cell.angle_alpha   90.00
_cell.angle_beta   90.00
_cell.angle_gamma   90.00
#
_symmetry.space_group_name_H-M   'P 1'
#
loop_
_entity.id
_entity.type
_entity.pdbx_description
1 polymer ?
#
loop_
_entity_poly.entity_id
_entity_poly.type
_entity_poly.pdbx_seq_one_letter_code
_entity_poly.pdbx_strand_id
1 'polypeptide(L)'
;MLTQTIEPNAFTFSSMLKTCPLESGKSLHSEVIKLRYESDTYVRTALVDVYARGSDIVSARKLFDTMPERDVVCWNAMIDGYSQHGMPDEALVLFRQMLQSKVQPNEVTVVAALSACAQMGVLESGPWIHA
;
A
#
# COMPACT_ATOMS: atom_id res chain seq x y z
N MET A 1 31.50 -3.43 24.77
CA MET A 1 30.60 -4.55 24.42
C MET A 1 30.30 -4.43 22.94
N LEU A 2 30.70 -5.44 22.16
CA LEU A 2 30.48 -5.48 20.72
C LEU A 2 28.97 -5.53 20.49
N THR A 3 28.40 -4.51 19.87
CA THR A 3 27.06 -4.60 19.27
C THR A 3 27.13 -5.71 18.23
N GLN A 4 26.59 -6.88 18.54
CA GLN A 4 26.22 -7.83 17.50
C GLN A 4 25.21 -7.09 16.61
N THR A 5 25.66 -6.62 15.46
CA THR A 5 24.80 -6.23 14.37
C THR A 5 24.03 -7.48 13.97
N ILE A 6 22.84 -7.64 14.54
CA ILE A 6 21.85 -8.59 14.04
C ILE A 6 21.62 -8.18 12.58
N GLU A 7 22.06 -9.02 11.65
CA GLU A 7 21.81 -8.76 10.23
C GLU A 7 20.30 -8.65 10.01
N PRO A 8 19.81 -7.55 9.42
CA PRO A 8 18.40 -7.42 9.12
C PRO A 8 17.96 -8.55 8.19
N ASN A 9 16.86 -9.21 8.55
CA ASN A 9 16.17 -10.14 7.67
C ASN A 9 14.89 -9.52 7.13
N ALA A 10 14.19 -10.22 6.23
CA ALA A 10 12.92 -9.77 5.67
C ALA A 10 11.89 -9.36 6.75
N PHE A 11 11.84 -10.09 7.87
CA PHE A 11 10.96 -9.78 8.99
C PHE A 11 11.35 -8.47 9.69
N THR A 12 12.65 -8.22 9.89
CA THR A 12 13.16 -6.95 10.43
C THR A 12 12.76 -5.78 9.54
N PHE A 13 12.97 -5.90 8.21
CA PHE A 13 12.58 -4.87 7.27
C PHE A 13 11.06 -4.62 7.25
N SER A 14 10.26 -5.67 7.16
CA SER A 14 8.80 -5.56 7.19
C SER A 14 8.31 -4.87 8.47
N SER A 15 8.92 -5.19 9.61
CA SER A 15 8.55 -4.59 10.91
C SER A 15 8.93 -3.11 10.99
N MET A 16 10.11 -2.74 10.50
CA MET A 16 10.57 -1.34 10.47
C MET A 16 9.75 -0.49 9.49
N LEU A 17 9.42 -1.04 8.32
CA LEU A 17 8.68 -0.34 7.28
C LEU A 17 7.24 -0.04 7.69
N LYS A 18 6.56 -0.96 8.39
CA LYS A 18 5.14 -0.85 8.72
C LYS A 18 4.73 0.44 9.42
N THR A 19 5.64 1.11 10.14
CA THR A 19 5.33 2.34 10.90
C THR A 19 6.20 3.52 10.52
N CYS A 20 7.18 3.37 9.63
CA CYS A 20 8.12 4.44 9.34
C CYS A 20 7.49 5.54 8.45
N PRO A 21 7.90 6.81 8.61
CA PRO A 21 7.59 7.87 7.65
C PRO A 21 8.19 7.59 6.26
N LEU A 22 7.63 8.22 5.22
CA LEU A 22 8.05 8.02 3.83
C LEU A 22 9.57 8.21 3.61
N GLU A 23 10.18 9.24 4.21
CA GLU A 23 11.61 9.53 4.01
C GLU A 23 12.51 8.45 4.62
N SER A 24 12.16 7.94 5.81
CA SER A 24 12.82 6.77 6.40
C SER A 24 12.58 5.52 5.55
N GLY A 25 11.37 5.36 5.03
CA GLY A 25 10.97 4.28 4.14
C GLY A 25 11.79 4.21 2.85
N LYS A 26 12.03 5.34 2.18
CA LYS A 26 12.89 5.43 0.99
C LYS A 26 14.34 5.01 1.29
N SER A 27 14.85 5.41 2.45
CA SER A 27 16.18 5.01 2.91
C SER A 27 16.25 3.50 3.13
N LEU A 28 15.25 2.93 3.82
CA LEU A 28 15.13 1.49 4.05
C LEU A 28 14.95 0.71 2.75
N HIS A 29 14.19 1.23 1.78
CA HIS A 29 14.03 0.60 0.47
C HIS A 29 15.38 0.47 -0.26
N SER A 30 16.24 1.49 -0.17
CA SER A 30 17.59 1.43 -0.74
C SER A 30 18.43 0.33 -0.08
N GLU A 31 18.31 0.15 1.24
CA GLU A 31 18.98 -0.93 1.97
C GLU A 31 18.42 -2.32 1.63
N VAL A 32 17.09 -2.45 1.46
CA VAL A 32 16.43 -3.68 1.01
C VAL A 32 17.02 -4.16 -0.32
N ILE A 33 17.22 -3.26 -1.28
CA ILE A 33 17.82 -3.59 -2.59
C ILE A 33 19.29 -4.00 -2.43
N LYS A 34 20.06 -3.26 -1.62
CA LYS A 34 21.48 -3.58 -1.38
C LYS A 34 21.66 -4.97 -0.74
N LEU A 35 20.77 -5.33 0.17
CA LEU A 35 20.81 -6.59 0.91
C LEU A 35 20.03 -7.73 0.24
N ARG A 36 19.56 -7.55 -1.01
CA ARG A 36 18.91 -8.58 -1.83
C ARG A 36 17.55 -9.08 -1.30
N TYR A 37 16.82 -8.23 -0.59
CA TYR A 37 15.47 -8.52 -0.09
C TYR A 37 14.35 -7.97 -0.98
N GLU A 38 14.66 -7.39 -2.14
CA GLU A 38 13.70 -6.75 -3.04
C GLU A 38 12.65 -7.72 -3.64
N SER A 39 12.92 -9.02 -3.63
CA SER A 39 11.99 -10.05 -4.10
C SER A 39 11.08 -10.60 -3.00
N ASP A 40 11.32 -10.28 -1.73
CA ASP A 40 10.54 -10.81 -0.61
C ASP A 40 9.15 -10.19 -0.57
N THR A 41 8.11 -11.01 -0.61
CA THR A 41 6.72 -10.56 -0.69
C THR A 41 6.31 -9.71 0.52
N TYR A 42 6.76 -10.06 1.74
CA TYR A 42 6.41 -9.30 2.94
C TYR A 42 7.07 -7.92 2.95
N VAL A 43 8.35 -7.85 2.58
CA VAL A 43 9.07 -6.58 2.46
C VAL A 43 8.43 -5.71 1.40
N ARG A 44 8.06 -6.28 0.25
CA ARG A 44 7.39 -5.54 -0.83
C ARG A 44 6.01 -5.03 -0.43
N THR A 45 5.19 -5.85 0.24
CA THR A 45 3.90 -5.42 0.80
C THR A 45 4.08 -4.26 1.78
N ALA A 46 5.09 -4.33 2.65
CA ALA A 46 5.40 -3.25 3.59
C ALA A 46 5.90 -1.98 2.88
N LEU A 47 6.69 -2.10 1.81
CA LEU A 47 7.08 -0.96 0.99
C LEU A 47 5.88 -0.32 0.29
N VAL A 48 5.00 -1.11 -0.31
CA VAL A 48 3.75 -0.63 -0.93
C VAL A 48 2.95 0.20 0.08
N ASP A 49 2.76 -0.31 1.30
CA ASP A 49 2.07 0.42 2.38
C ASP A 49 2.76 1.75 2.72
N VAL A 50 4.08 1.77 2.87
CA VAL A 50 4.84 3.00 3.17
C VAL A 50 4.66 4.06 2.09
N TYR A 51 4.78 3.67 0.81
CA TYR A 51 4.60 4.61 -0.29
C TYR A 51 3.14 5.06 -0.44
N ALA A 52 2.18 4.15 -0.22
CA ALA A 52 0.75 4.40 -0.36
C ALA A 52 0.18 5.30 0.75
N ARG A 53 0.65 5.15 2.00
CA ARG A 53 0.31 6.06 3.11
C ARG A 53 1.08 7.38 3.05
N GLY A 54 2.26 7.37 2.43
CA GLY A 54 3.02 8.57 2.13
C GLY A 54 2.44 9.33 0.93
N SER A 55 3.03 10.48 0.61
CA SER A 55 2.62 11.30 -0.56
C SER A 55 3.21 10.79 -1.89
N ASP A 56 3.41 9.48 -2.06
CA ASP A 56 4.02 8.88 -3.25
C ASP A 56 3.29 7.60 -3.70
N ILE A 57 2.00 7.77 -3.98
CA ILE A 57 1.12 6.71 -4.50
C ILE A 57 1.61 6.16 -5.85
N VAL A 58 2.38 6.94 -6.61
CA VAL A 58 2.96 6.52 -7.90
C VAL A 58 4.01 5.44 -7.71
N SER A 59 4.93 5.61 -6.76
CA SER A 59 5.91 4.57 -6.41
C SER A 59 5.23 3.35 -5.80
N ALA A 60 4.19 3.54 -4.98
CA ALA A 60 3.40 2.44 -4.43
C ALA A 60 2.78 1.58 -5.54
N ARG A 61 2.14 2.22 -6.53
CA ARG A 61 1.56 1.54 -7.70
C ARG A 61 2.62 0.76 -8.49
N LYS A 62 3.79 1.34 -8.75
CA LYS A 62 4.88 0.66 -9.49
C LYS A 62 5.37 -0.59 -8.75
N LEU A 63 5.54 -0.50 -7.44
CA LEU A 63 5.93 -1.66 -6.62
C LEU A 63 4.85 -2.74 -6.65
N PHE A 64 3.58 -2.33 -6.51
CA PHE A 64 2.43 -3.22 -6.60
C PHE A 64 2.36 -3.92 -7.96
N ASP A 65 2.52 -3.20 -9.07
CA ASP A 65 2.46 -3.75 -10.44
C ASP A 65 3.53 -4.79 -10.72
N THR A 66 4.72 -4.61 -10.14
CA THR A 66 5.85 -5.51 -10.36
C THR A 66 5.82 -6.75 -9.46
N MET A 67 4.80 -6.90 -8.59
CA MET A 67 4.67 -8.08 -7.73
C MET A 67 4.03 -9.25 -8.50
N PRO A 68 4.67 -10.43 -8.55
CA PRO A 68 4.08 -11.60 -9.19
C PRO A 68 2.87 -12.14 -8.40
N GLU A 69 2.96 -12.10 -7.07
CA GLU A 69 1.92 -12.50 -6.14
C GLU A 69 1.62 -11.37 -5.17
N ARG A 70 0.34 -11.16 -4.89
CA ARG A 70 -0.16 -10.08 -4.02
C ARG A 70 -1.16 -10.67 -3.05
N ASP A 71 -0.82 -10.64 -1.77
CA ASP A 71 -1.73 -11.07 -0.71
C ASP A 71 -2.80 -10.00 -0.43
N VAL A 72 -3.79 -10.36 0.38
CA VAL A 72 -4.88 -9.48 0.81
C VAL A 72 -4.36 -8.16 1.39
N VAL A 73 -3.23 -8.20 2.10
CA VAL A 73 -2.67 -7.03 2.77
C VAL A 73 -2.13 -6.04 1.75
N CYS A 74 -1.44 -6.51 0.71
CA CYS A 74 -0.94 -5.69 -0.39
C CYS A 74 -2.08 -5.02 -1.19
N TRP A 75 -3.15 -5.77 -1.48
CA TRP A 75 -4.35 -5.19 -2.11
C TRP A 75 -4.98 -4.10 -1.25
N ASN A 76 -5.15 -4.38 0.05
CA ASN A 76 -5.75 -3.42 0.98
C ASN A 76 -4.93 -2.15 1.10
N ALA A 77 -3.60 -2.26 1.20
CA ALA A 77 -2.70 -1.11 1.29
C ALA A 77 -2.86 -0.16 0.09
N MET A 78 -2.97 -0.69 -1.13
CA MET A 78 -3.18 0.14 -2.31
C MET A 78 -4.59 0.71 -2.45
N ILE A 79 -5.63 -0.06 -2.12
CA ILE A 79 -7.03 0.41 -2.17
C ILE A 79 -7.22 1.56 -1.17
N ASP A 80 -6.71 1.39 0.05
CA ASP A 80 -6.73 2.42 1.09
C ASP A 80 -5.87 3.64 0.66
N GLY A 81 -4.69 3.40 0.12
CA GLY A 81 -3.83 4.45 -0.44
C GLY A 81 -4.53 5.34 -1.46
N TYR A 82 -5.21 4.76 -2.45
CA TYR A 82 -6.00 5.54 -3.42
C TYR A 82 -7.13 6.31 -2.76
N SER A 83 -7.84 5.70 -1.82
CA SER A 83 -8.95 6.33 -1.10
C SER A 83 -8.48 7.53 -0.26
N GLN A 84 -7.30 7.45 0.36
CA GLN A 84 -6.69 8.54 1.12
C GLN A 84 -6.16 9.67 0.23
N HIS A 85 -5.80 9.37 -1.03
CA HIS A 85 -5.34 10.35 -2.00
C HIS A 85 -6.48 11.02 -2.79
N GLY A 86 -7.74 10.77 -2.42
CA GLY A 86 -8.90 11.32 -3.12
C GLY A 86 -9.10 10.75 -4.51
N MET A 87 -8.68 9.49 -4.72
CA MET A 87 -8.78 8.72 -5.97
C MET A 87 -9.73 7.52 -5.80
N PRO A 88 -11.01 7.73 -5.45
CA PRO A 88 -11.92 6.64 -5.12
C PRO A 88 -12.26 5.76 -6.33
N ASP A 89 -12.26 6.29 -7.55
CA ASP A 89 -12.47 5.53 -8.77
C ASP A 89 -11.39 4.45 -8.95
N GLU A 90 -10.12 4.84 -8.78
CA GLU A 90 -8.97 3.95 -8.84
C GLU A 90 -9.00 2.90 -7.74
N ALA A 91 -9.44 3.27 -6.53
CA ALA A 91 -9.63 2.32 -5.43
C ALA A 91 -10.65 1.23 -5.79
N LEU A 92 -11.78 1.59 -6.42
CA LEU A 92 -12.81 0.64 -6.82
C LEU A 92 -12.42 -0.20 -8.05
N VAL A 93 -11.69 0.39 -9.00
CA VAL A 93 -11.08 -0.35 -10.10
C VAL A 93 -10.14 -1.42 -9.53
N LEU A 94 -9.32 -1.06 -8.54
CA LEU A 94 -8.39 -1.99 -7.91
C LEU A 94 -9.11 -3.08 -7.11
N PHE A 95 -10.17 -2.73 -6.39
CA PHE A 95 -11.03 -3.71 -5.73
C PHE A 95 -11.62 -4.73 -6.72
N ARG A 96 -12.08 -4.27 -7.89
CA ARG A 96 -12.57 -5.17 -8.95
C ARG A 96 -11.46 -6.08 -9.48
N GLN A 97 -10.25 -5.56 -9.66
CA GLN A 97 -9.08 -6.35 -10.08
C GLN A 97 -8.71 -7.41 -9.04
N MET A 98 -8.83 -7.12 -7.74
CA MET A 98 -8.63 -8.08 -6.66
C MET A 98 -9.59 -9.27 -6.78
N LEU A 99 -10.88 -8.99 -7.00
CA LEU A 99 -11.92 -10.02 -7.20
C LEU A 99 -11.64 -10.88 -8.44
N GLN A 100 -11.24 -10.26 -9.55
CA GLN A 100 -10.87 -10.96 -10.78
C GLN A 100 -9.63 -11.85 -10.61
N SER A 101 -8.72 -11.45 -9.73
CA SER A 101 -7.54 -12.21 -9.33
C SER A 101 -7.86 -13.34 -8.34
N LYS A 102 -9.15 -13.55 -8.01
CA LYS A 102 -9.63 -14.55 -7.05
C LYS A 102 -9.06 -14.40 -5.64
N VAL A 103 -8.59 -13.20 -5.29
CA VAL A 103 -8.16 -12.89 -3.93
C VAL A 103 -9.39 -12.47 -3.14
N GLN A 104 -9.69 -13.18 -2.06
CA GLN A 104 -10.90 -12.96 -1.27
C GLN A 104 -10.78 -11.66 -0.44
N PRO A 105 -11.69 -10.69 -0.60
CA PRO A 105 -11.74 -9.51 0.27
C PRO A 105 -11.96 -9.90 1.74
N ASN A 106 -11.35 -9.13 2.64
CA ASN A 106 -11.67 -9.20 4.07
C ASN A 106 -12.45 -7.95 4.52
N GLU A 107 -12.78 -7.88 5.80
CA GLU A 107 -13.53 -6.77 6.39
C GLU A 107 -12.87 -5.41 6.08
N VAL A 108 -11.53 -5.33 6.17
CA VAL A 108 -10.77 -4.12 5.86
C VAL A 108 -10.95 -3.72 4.40
N THR A 109 -10.89 -4.68 3.47
CA THR A 109 -11.12 -4.42 2.04
C THR A 109 -12.52 -3.85 1.80
N VAL A 110 -13.54 -4.42 2.43
CA VAL A 110 -14.94 -4.01 2.25
C VAL A 110 -15.16 -2.60 2.80
N VAL A 111 -14.61 -2.29 3.97
CA VAL A 111 -14.68 -0.94 4.55
C VAL A 111 -14.04 0.08 3.60
N ALA A 112 -12.83 -0.20 3.09
CA ALA A 112 -12.14 0.71 2.17
C ALA A 112 -12.94 0.93 0.87
N ALA A 113 -13.51 -0.13 0.29
CA ALA A 113 -14.35 -0.02 -0.91
C ALA A 113 -15.63 0.79 -0.65
N LEU A 114 -16.30 0.60 0.50
CA LEU A 114 -17.48 1.39 0.88
C LEU A 114 -17.13 2.86 1.10
N SER A 115 -15.98 3.15 1.70
CA SER A 115 -15.47 4.51 1.86
C SER A 115 -15.23 5.17 0.50
N ALA A 116 -14.61 4.48 -0.45
CA ALA A 116 -14.43 4.98 -1.81
C ALA A 116 -15.79 5.27 -2.49
N CYS A 117 -16.78 4.38 -2.36
CA CYS A 117 -18.13 4.63 -2.87
C CYS A 117 -18.78 5.88 -2.27
N ALA A 118 -18.65 6.09 -0.96
CA ALA A 118 -19.17 7.27 -0.30
C ALA A 118 -18.48 8.56 -0.79
N GLN A 119 -17.16 8.52 -1.00
CA GLN A 119 -16.42 9.66 -1.53
C GLN A 119 -16.87 10.04 -2.94
N MET A 120 -17.13 9.07 -3.83
CA MET A 120 -17.66 9.38 -5.17
C MET A 120 -19.01 10.10 -5.10
N GLY A 121 -19.94 9.63 -4.26
CA GLY A 121 -21.22 10.30 -4.08
C GLY A 121 -21.08 11.74 -3.56
N VAL A 122 -20.10 11.99 -2.69
CA VAL A 122 -19.76 13.35 -2.23
C VAL A 122 -19.16 14.19 -3.36
N LEU A 123 -18.31 13.62 -4.22
CA LEU A 123 -17.73 14.34 -5.36
C LEU A 123 -18.79 14.70 -6.41
N GLU A 124 -19.78 13.84 -6.63
CA GLU A 124 -20.90 14.11 -7.55
C GLU A 124 -21.87 15.18 -7.02
N SER A 125 -22.13 15.18 -5.70
CA SER A 125 -23.12 16.07 -5.07
C SER A 125 -22.53 17.37 -4.51
N GLY A 126 -21.27 17.37 -4.10
CA GLY A 126 -20.58 18.48 -3.44
C GLY A 126 -20.58 19.80 -4.23
N PRO A 127 -20.34 19.81 -5.55
CA PRO A 127 -20.34 21.04 -6.34
C PRO A 127 -21.69 21.80 -6.31
N TRP A 128 -22.81 21.09 -6.14
CA TRP A 128 -24.14 21.70 -6.07
C TRP A 128 -24.47 22.30 -4.71
N ILE A 129 -23.80 21.85 -3.64
CA ILE A 129 -24.09 22.25 -2.26
C ILE A 129 -23.35 23.54 -1.89
N HIS A 130 -22.23 23.82 -2.55
CA HIS A 130 -21.40 25.00 -2.28
C HIS A 130 -21.68 26.20 -3.20
N ALA A 131 -22.72 26.14 -4.05
CA ALA A 131 -23.11 27.18 -5.00
C ALA A 131 -24.22 28.09 -4.47
#